data_AF-A0A7C6BUJ6-F1
#
_entry.id   AF-A0A7C6BUJ6-F1
#
_cell.length_a   1.000
_cell.length_b   1.000
_cell.length_c   1.000
_cell.angle_alpha   90.00
_cell.angle_beta   90.00
_cell.angle_gamma   90.00
#
_symmetry.space_group_name_H-M   'P 1'
#
loop_
_entity.id
_entity.type
_entity.pdbx_description
1 polymer ?
#
loop_
_entity_poly.entity_id
_entity_poly.type
_entity_poly.pdbx_seq_one_letter_code
_entity_poly.pdbx_strand_id
1 'polypeptide(L)'
;MSVAAGGGSESAVDPKITIGIGIIGGLIGVYLTPFHSVLGPLLASLGAVCAIIWGADAIARVASYGLGTGVPSIGYMSVAVGVIGVLSGLAGGVMLGNIYLGPILGVILSAIIGAVIAILGKKIVGMKIPVLLTGTMELTAASAISILGFSAAIAGGIGMAAIVSSVVATGFIALLFIMNTMAIQHPFNACLGPQENRVRTLKLAASTGFISMAVVGILGGLFTAKGAVIAIIGAIAWFITIKMFLEASKEEAASVAWSGMWPKEEEL
;
A
#
# COMPACT_ATOMS: atom_id res chain seq x y z
N MET A 1 19.99 -6.24 24.41
CA MET A 1 18.76 -6.97 24.73
C MET A 1 17.82 -6.83 23.55
N SER A 2 17.60 -7.93 22.82
CA SER A 2 16.64 -7.96 21.70
C SER A 2 15.24 -7.91 22.30
N VAL A 3 14.48 -6.86 22.01
CA VAL A 3 13.05 -6.83 22.33
C VAL A 3 12.44 -7.91 21.44
N ALA A 4 12.11 -9.04 22.04
CA ALA A 4 11.38 -10.11 21.39
C ALA A 4 10.08 -9.49 20.86
N ALA A 5 9.97 -9.36 19.55
CA ALA A 5 8.68 -9.15 18.92
C ALA A 5 7.80 -10.34 19.34
N GLY A 6 6.68 -10.04 20.00
CA GLY A 6 5.70 -11.03 20.43
C GLY A 6 5.42 -11.99 19.28
N GLY A 7 5.43 -13.29 19.59
CA GLY A 7 5.12 -14.34 18.62
C GLY A 7 3.79 -14.01 17.94
N GLY A 8 3.72 -14.19 16.62
CA GLY A 8 2.57 -13.80 15.81
C GLY A 8 1.25 -14.26 16.41
N SER A 9 0.58 -13.36 17.10
CA SER A 9 -0.78 -13.51 17.59
C SER A 9 -1.74 -13.45 16.40
N GLU A 10 -2.90 -14.09 16.55
CA GLU A 10 -3.97 -14.01 15.55
C GLU A 10 -4.33 -12.54 15.33
N SER A 11 -4.12 -12.08 14.09
CA SER A 11 -4.50 -10.73 13.68
C SER A 11 -6.01 -10.55 13.89
N ALA A 12 -6.41 -9.54 14.67
CA ALA A 12 -7.81 -9.14 14.84
C ALA A 12 -8.53 -8.80 13.52
N VAL A 13 -7.77 -8.61 12.42
CA VAL A 13 -8.28 -8.38 11.07
C VAL A 13 -7.92 -9.57 10.17
N ASP A 14 -8.92 -10.21 9.58
CA ASP A 14 -8.72 -11.32 8.63
C ASP A 14 -7.97 -10.82 7.38
N PRO A 15 -6.79 -11.38 7.07
CA PRO A 15 -6.03 -11.04 5.87
C PRO A 15 -6.80 -11.20 4.55
N LYS A 16 -7.80 -12.09 4.50
CA LYS A 16 -8.62 -12.27 3.30
C LYS A 16 -9.44 -11.02 2.98
N ILE A 17 -9.86 -10.28 4.01
CA ILE A 17 -10.62 -9.04 3.84
C ILE A 17 -9.71 -7.95 3.26
N THR A 18 -8.50 -7.79 3.79
CA THR A 18 -7.54 -6.78 3.30
C THR A 18 -7.09 -7.09 1.87
N ILE A 19 -6.79 -8.36 1.56
CA ILE A 19 -6.51 -8.84 0.20
C ILE A 19 -7.69 -8.54 -0.74
N GLY A 20 -8.91 -8.89 -0.32
CA GLY A 20 -10.12 -8.69 -1.12
C GLY A 20 -10.33 -7.22 -1.46
N ILE A 21 -10.23 -6.33 -0.47
CA ILE A 21 -10.34 -4.88 -0.67
C ILE A 21 -9.21 -4.37 -1.58
N GLY A 22 -7.98 -4.81 -1.37
CA GLY A 22 -6.82 -4.38 -2.16
C GLY A 22 -6.88 -4.79 -3.63
N ILE A 23 -7.16 -6.06 -3.90
CA ILE A 23 -7.21 -6.58 -5.28
C ILE A 23 -8.48 -6.11 -5.99
N ILE A 24 -9.65 -6.32 -5.40
CA ILE A 24 -10.94 -6.01 -6.04
C ILE A 24 -11.10 -4.50 -6.13
N GLY A 25 -10.99 -3.78 -5.01
CA GLY A 25 -11.11 -2.32 -4.98
C GLY A 25 -10.03 -1.63 -5.81
N GLY A 26 -8.80 -2.12 -5.74
CA GLY A 26 -7.66 -1.57 -6.49
C GLY A 26 -7.77 -1.76 -8.01
N LEU A 27 -8.01 -2.99 -8.48
CA LEU A 27 -8.12 -3.26 -9.91
C LEU A 27 -9.38 -2.64 -10.51
N ILE A 28 -10.54 -2.75 -9.84
CA ILE A 28 -11.78 -2.09 -10.31
C ILE A 28 -11.54 -0.58 -10.42
N GLY A 29 -10.94 0.05 -9.40
CA GLY A 29 -10.61 1.48 -9.44
C GLY A 29 -9.75 1.85 -10.65
N VAL A 30 -8.69 1.08 -10.91
CA VAL A 30 -7.83 1.29 -12.09
C VAL A 30 -8.62 1.15 -13.39
N TYR A 31 -9.39 0.07 -13.56
CA TYR A 31 -10.16 -0.15 -14.79
C TYR A 31 -11.27 0.87 -15.02
N LEU A 32 -11.79 1.50 -13.96
CA LEU A 32 -12.80 2.55 -14.07
C LEU A 32 -12.22 3.90 -14.55
N THR A 33 -10.90 4.06 -14.59
CA THR A 33 -10.24 5.31 -15.03
C THR A 33 -10.74 5.84 -16.38
N PRO A 34 -10.83 5.03 -17.46
CA PRO A 34 -11.19 5.52 -18.79
C PRO A 34 -12.67 5.88 -18.95
N PHE A 35 -13.55 5.49 -18.02
CA PHE A 35 -15.00 5.63 -18.19
C PHE A 35 -15.51 7.06 -17.95
N HIS A 36 -14.84 7.84 -17.11
CA HIS A 36 -15.23 9.22 -16.82
C HIS A 36 -14.02 10.07 -16.44
N SER A 37 -13.87 11.25 -17.06
CA SER A 37 -12.68 12.11 -16.94
C SER A 37 -12.36 12.60 -15.52
N VAL A 38 -13.37 12.76 -14.68
CA VAL A 38 -13.23 13.13 -13.25
C VAL A 38 -13.38 11.92 -12.31
N LEU A 39 -14.51 11.21 -12.37
CA LEU A 39 -14.81 10.09 -11.47
C LEU A 39 -13.89 8.87 -11.67
N GLY A 40 -13.46 8.57 -12.89
CA GLY A 40 -12.57 7.44 -13.15
C GLY A 40 -11.24 7.58 -12.41
N PRO A 41 -10.48 8.67 -12.61
CA PRO A 41 -9.26 8.95 -11.86
C PRO A 41 -9.45 9.01 -10.34
N LEU A 42 -10.59 9.53 -9.87
CA LEU A 42 -10.94 9.49 -8.45
C LEU A 42 -11.02 8.06 -7.93
N LEU A 43 -11.76 7.18 -8.62
CA LEU A 43 -11.90 5.78 -8.25
C LEU A 43 -10.57 5.02 -8.33
N ALA A 44 -9.70 5.36 -9.29
CA ALA A 44 -8.34 4.80 -9.36
C ALA A 44 -7.48 5.19 -8.15
N SER A 45 -7.58 6.45 -7.71
CA SER A 45 -6.87 6.90 -6.51
C SER A 45 -7.41 6.27 -5.22
N LEU A 46 -8.72 6.07 -5.11
CA LEU A 46 -9.33 5.32 -4.01
C LEU A 46 -8.91 3.85 -4.02
N GLY A 47 -8.87 3.23 -5.20
CA GLY A 47 -8.35 1.87 -5.38
C GLY A 47 -6.88 1.73 -4.97
N ALA A 48 -6.05 2.75 -5.25
CA ALA A 48 -4.68 2.77 -4.77
C ALA A 48 -4.59 2.84 -3.24
N VAL A 49 -5.48 3.59 -2.56
CA VAL A 49 -5.57 3.59 -1.10
C VAL A 49 -5.96 2.22 -0.56
N CYS A 50 -6.92 1.52 -1.18
CA CYS A 50 -7.27 0.14 -0.84
C CYS A 50 -6.05 -0.79 -0.95
N ALA A 51 -5.25 -0.65 -2.01
CA ALA A 51 -4.02 -1.42 -2.18
C ALA A 51 -2.96 -1.07 -1.12
N ILE A 52 -2.84 0.20 -0.71
CA ILE A 52 -1.94 0.60 0.39
C ILE A 52 -2.34 -0.07 1.70
N ILE A 53 -3.63 -0.13 2.02
CA ILE A 53 -4.14 -0.80 3.23
C ILE A 53 -3.80 -2.31 3.19
N TRP A 54 -3.98 -2.95 2.04
CA TRP A 54 -3.56 -4.35 1.84
C TRP A 54 -2.05 -4.52 2.02
N GLY A 55 -1.23 -3.66 1.40
CA GLY A 55 0.22 -3.68 1.55
C GLY A 55 0.66 -3.47 3.00
N ALA A 56 0.01 -2.57 3.72
CA ALA A 56 0.28 -2.29 5.13
C ALA A 56 -0.03 -3.50 6.03
N ASP A 57 -1.09 -4.26 5.74
CA ASP A 57 -1.34 -5.53 6.43
C ASP A 57 -0.28 -6.58 6.09
N ALA A 58 0.05 -6.74 4.81
CA ALA A 58 1.03 -7.72 4.36
C ALA A 58 2.42 -7.47 4.98
N ILE A 59 2.90 -6.22 4.98
CA ILE A 59 4.18 -5.87 5.60
C ILE A 59 4.14 -6.10 7.10
N ALA A 60 3.04 -5.74 7.78
CA ALA A 60 2.90 -5.94 9.20
C ALA A 60 2.92 -7.43 9.56
N ARG A 61 2.27 -8.31 8.79
CA ARG A 61 2.35 -9.77 8.99
C ARG A 61 3.77 -10.33 8.85
N VAL A 62 4.54 -9.86 7.86
CA VAL A 62 5.94 -10.31 7.69
C VAL A 62 6.83 -9.73 8.77
N ALA A 63 6.62 -8.47 9.13
CA ALA A 63 7.48 -7.70 10.02
C ALA A 63 7.27 -8.00 11.51
N SER A 64 6.10 -8.50 11.91
CA SER A 64 5.84 -8.98 13.27
C SER A 64 6.81 -10.08 13.72
N TYR A 65 7.47 -10.78 12.79
CA TYR A 65 8.52 -11.76 13.12
C TYR A 65 9.88 -11.14 13.48
N GLY A 66 9.91 -9.86 13.84
CA GLY A 66 11.12 -9.20 14.35
C GLY A 66 12.12 -8.77 13.28
N LEU A 67 11.62 -8.21 12.17
CA LEU A 67 12.50 -7.72 11.07
C LEU A 67 13.40 -6.55 11.48
N GLY A 68 13.07 -5.80 12.54
CA GLY A 68 13.84 -4.64 12.98
C GLY A 68 14.03 -3.61 11.86
N THR A 69 15.27 -3.28 11.54
CA THR A 69 15.62 -2.38 10.42
C THR A 69 15.28 -2.94 9.02
N GLY A 70 14.89 -4.21 8.93
CA GLY A 70 14.44 -4.85 7.70
C GLY A 70 13.06 -4.40 7.20
N VAL A 71 12.27 -3.71 8.03
CA VAL A 71 10.94 -3.21 7.65
C VAL A 71 11.03 -2.13 6.56
N PRO A 72 11.82 -1.06 6.72
CA PRO A 72 12.09 -0.14 5.61
C PRO A 72 12.61 -0.85 4.36
N SER A 73 13.53 -1.81 4.51
CA SER A 73 14.16 -2.50 3.37
C SER A 73 13.15 -3.28 2.53
N ILE A 74 12.26 -4.06 3.16
CA ILE A 74 11.24 -4.82 2.43
C ILE A 74 10.17 -3.91 1.82
N GLY A 75 9.88 -2.76 2.44
CA GLY A 75 8.99 -1.74 1.88
C GLY A 75 9.54 -1.13 0.59
N TYR A 76 10.74 -0.55 0.65
CA TYR A 76 11.40 0.06 -0.52
C TYR A 76 11.59 -0.94 -1.66
N MET A 77 12.06 -2.14 -1.34
CA MET A 77 12.26 -3.20 -2.34
C MET A 77 10.93 -3.59 -3.00
N SER A 78 9.87 -3.79 -2.21
CA SER A 78 8.58 -4.23 -2.75
C SER A 78 7.94 -3.20 -3.66
N VAL A 79 8.06 -1.91 -3.31
CA VAL A 79 7.56 -0.84 -4.17
C VAL A 79 8.41 -0.67 -5.43
N ALA A 80 9.73 -0.87 -5.35
CA ALA A 80 10.58 -0.90 -6.55
C ALA A 80 10.15 -2.01 -7.52
N VAL A 81 9.87 -3.21 -6.99
CA VAL A 81 9.30 -4.32 -7.77
C VAL A 81 7.91 -3.99 -8.31
N GLY A 82 7.10 -3.25 -7.54
CA GLY A 82 5.81 -2.72 -7.99
C GLY A 82 5.96 -1.81 -9.21
N VAL A 83 6.88 -0.84 -9.17
CA VAL A 83 7.18 0.07 -10.30
C VAL A 83 7.64 -0.71 -11.53
N ILE A 84 8.62 -1.61 -11.35
CA ILE A 84 9.17 -2.41 -12.46
C ILE A 84 8.09 -3.29 -13.07
N GLY A 85 7.29 -3.97 -12.25
CA GLY A 85 6.23 -4.84 -12.72
C GLY A 85 5.13 -4.06 -13.45
N VAL A 86 4.70 -2.90 -12.93
CA VAL A 86 3.73 -2.03 -13.63
C VAL A 86 4.24 -1.60 -15.00
N LEU A 87 5.45 -1.07 -15.09
CA LEU A 87 6.00 -0.62 -16.38
C LEU A 87 6.18 -1.77 -17.36
N SER A 88 6.65 -2.93 -16.89
CA SER A 88 6.83 -4.13 -17.70
C SER A 88 5.48 -4.72 -18.15
N GLY A 89 4.48 -4.71 -17.27
CA GLY A 89 3.12 -5.18 -17.56
C GLY A 89 2.42 -4.30 -18.58
N LEU A 90 2.50 -2.98 -18.42
CA LEU A 90 1.98 -2.03 -19.40
C LEU A 90 2.66 -2.19 -20.77
N ALA A 91 3.97 -2.40 -20.81
CA ALA A 91 4.70 -2.71 -22.04
C ALA A 91 4.21 -4.03 -22.67
N GLY A 92 4.06 -5.08 -21.86
CA GLY A 92 3.50 -6.37 -22.29
C GLY A 92 2.08 -6.24 -22.87
N GLY A 93 1.23 -5.41 -22.28
CA GLY A 93 -0.10 -5.10 -22.80
C GLY A 93 -0.06 -4.45 -24.19
N VAL A 94 0.89 -3.54 -24.42
CA VAL A 94 1.13 -2.94 -25.75
C VAL A 94 1.61 -3.98 -26.75
N MET A 95 2.57 -4.85 -26.36
CA MET A 95 3.10 -5.91 -27.23
C MET A 95 2.03 -6.92 -27.65
N LEU A 96 1.06 -7.20 -26.77
CA LEU A 96 -0.08 -8.08 -27.04
C LEU A 96 -1.25 -7.38 -27.75
N GLY A 97 -1.12 -6.09 -28.07
CA GLY A 97 -2.16 -5.30 -28.74
C GLY A 97 -3.38 -5.01 -27.88
N ASN A 98 -3.32 -5.23 -26.56
CA ASN A 98 -4.44 -5.02 -25.65
C ASN A 98 -4.01 -4.25 -24.39
N ILE A 99 -4.32 -2.96 -24.39
CA ILE A 99 -4.02 -2.03 -23.31
C ILE A 99 -4.64 -2.48 -21.98
N TYR A 100 -5.82 -3.11 -22.02
CA TYR A 100 -6.51 -3.57 -20.82
C TYR A 100 -5.82 -4.76 -20.16
N LEU A 101 -4.91 -5.47 -20.83
CA LEU A 101 -4.11 -6.51 -20.16
C LEU A 101 -2.97 -5.94 -19.32
N GLY A 102 -2.55 -4.69 -19.59
CA GLY A 102 -1.39 -4.07 -18.95
C GLY A 102 -1.45 -4.08 -17.42
N PRO A 103 -2.55 -3.58 -16.80
CA PRO A 103 -2.73 -3.62 -15.35
C PRO A 103 -2.57 -5.00 -14.71
N ILE A 104 -3.26 -6.01 -15.26
CA ILE A 104 -3.22 -7.38 -14.72
C ILE A 104 -1.83 -7.99 -14.87
N LEU A 105 -1.22 -7.83 -16.04
CA LEU A 105 0.15 -8.31 -16.29
C LEU A 105 1.13 -7.67 -15.31
N GLY A 106 0.97 -6.38 -15.01
CA GLY A 106 1.85 -5.69 -14.06
C GLY A 106 1.77 -6.27 -12.66
N VAL A 107 0.56 -6.53 -12.16
CA VAL A 107 0.35 -7.14 -10.84
C VAL A 107 0.90 -8.58 -10.80
N ILE A 108 0.63 -9.39 -11.83
CA ILE A 108 1.12 -10.77 -11.92
C ILE A 108 2.66 -10.80 -11.93
N LEU A 109 3.29 -9.95 -12.75
CA LEU A 109 4.75 -9.87 -12.82
C LEU A 109 5.36 -9.42 -11.49
N SER A 110 4.79 -8.41 -10.83
CA SER A 110 5.24 -7.99 -9.49
C SER A 110 5.10 -9.09 -8.45
N ALA A 111 4.00 -9.86 -8.46
CA ALA A 111 3.82 -10.98 -7.54
C ALA A 111 4.86 -12.09 -7.79
N ILE A 112 5.13 -12.43 -9.06
CA ILE A 112 6.16 -13.43 -9.43
C ILE A 112 7.55 -12.98 -8.96
N ILE A 113 7.94 -11.73 -9.23
CA ILE A 113 9.24 -11.21 -8.80
C ILE A 113 9.33 -11.20 -7.27
N GLY A 114 8.26 -10.82 -6.57
CA GLY A 114 8.17 -10.90 -5.11
C GLY A 114 8.35 -12.32 -4.58
N ALA A 115 7.75 -13.31 -5.24
CA ALA A 115 7.92 -14.72 -4.91
C ALA A 115 9.39 -15.17 -5.03
N VAL A 116 10.05 -14.80 -6.13
CA VAL A 116 11.46 -15.11 -6.36
C VAL A 116 12.31 -14.52 -5.23
N ILE A 117 12.13 -13.24 -4.92
CA ILE A 117 12.87 -12.56 -3.85
C ILE A 117 12.67 -13.26 -2.50
N ALA A 118 11.43 -13.63 -2.16
CA ALA A 118 11.15 -14.31 -0.91
C ALA A 118 11.76 -15.71 -0.84
N ILE A 119 11.80 -16.44 -1.96
CA ILE A 119 12.50 -17.73 -2.05
C ILE A 119 14.00 -17.54 -1.80
N LEU A 120 14.61 -16.51 -2.38
CA LEU A 120 16.03 -16.17 -2.14
C LEU A 120 16.26 -15.81 -0.65
N GLY A 121 15.39 -14.98 -0.07
CA GLY A 121 15.45 -14.62 1.35
C GLY A 121 15.33 -15.84 2.28
N LYS A 122 14.41 -16.76 1.97
CA LYS A 122 14.19 -17.97 2.79
C LYS A 122 15.31 -19.00 2.62
N LYS A 123 15.73 -19.29 1.38
CA LYS A 123 16.65 -20.39 1.08
C LYS A 123 18.13 -20.00 1.08
N ILE A 124 18.47 -18.79 0.65
CA ILE A 124 19.86 -18.34 0.53
C ILE A 124 20.28 -17.54 1.77
N VAL A 125 19.48 -16.54 2.16
CA VAL A 125 19.79 -15.71 3.34
C VAL A 125 19.47 -16.45 4.65
N GLY A 126 18.56 -17.44 4.61
CA GLY A 126 18.20 -18.25 5.78
C GLY A 126 17.20 -17.57 6.71
N MET A 127 16.38 -16.65 6.19
CA MET A 127 15.33 -16.00 6.98
C MET A 127 14.26 -17.01 7.42
N LYS A 128 14.04 -17.13 8.73
CA LYS A 128 13.08 -18.08 9.33
C LYS A 128 11.68 -17.50 9.53
N ILE A 129 11.18 -16.78 8.53
CA ILE A 129 9.84 -16.17 8.58
C ILE A 129 8.85 -17.09 7.83
N PRO A 130 7.84 -17.66 8.51
CA PRO A 130 6.91 -18.62 7.90
C PRO A 130 6.14 -18.05 6.70
N VAL A 131 5.65 -16.82 6.85
CA VAL A 131 4.80 -16.10 5.88
C VAL A 131 5.59 -15.25 4.88
N LEU A 132 6.93 -15.39 4.81
CA LEU A 132 7.77 -14.53 3.96
C LEU A 132 7.36 -14.59 2.49
N LEU A 133 7.07 -15.80 1.99
CA LEU A 133 6.72 -16.03 0.59
C LEU A 133 5.41 -15.33 0.23
N THR A 134 4.33 -15.68 0.92
CA THR A 134 3.00 -15.11 0.68
C THR A 134 3.00 -13.61 0.96
N GLY A 135 3.56 -13.18 2.09
CA GLY A 135 3.59 -11.78 2.47
C GLY A 135 4.37 -10.90 1.50
N THR A 136 5.51 -11.36 0.97
CA THR A 136 6.26 -10.58 -0.03
C THR A 136 5.53 -10.53 -1.38
N MET A 137 4.91 -11.63 -1.82
CA MET A 137 4.09 -11.65 -3.04
C MET A 137 2.90 -10.69 -2.94
N GLU A 138 2.20 -10.71 -1.81
CA GLU A 138 1.09 -9.80 -1.54
C GLU A 138 1.56 -8.35 -1.48
N LEU A 139 2.69 -8.08 -0.82
CA LEU A 139 3.25 -6.74 -0.68
C LEU A 139 3.69 -6.15 -2.02
N THR A 140 4.35 -6.93 -2.89
CA THR A 140 4.74 -6.45 -4.23
C THR A 140 3.53 -6.26 -5.15
N ALA A 141 2.52 -7.13 -5.05
CA ALA A 141 1.27 -6.98 -5.79
C ALA A 141 0.48 -5.74 -5.34
N ALA A 142 0.32 -5.53 -4.05
CA ALA A 142 -0.29 -4.33 -3.46
C ALA A 142 0.46 -3.06 -3.91
N SER A 143 1.79 -3.11 -3.88
CA SER A 143 2.64 -2.01 -4.34
C SER A 143 2.41 -1.70 -5.83
N ALA A 144 2.32 -2.72 -6.68
CA ALA A 144 2.03 -2.56 -8.11
C ALA A 144 0.68 -1.87 -8.33
N ILE A 145 -0.38 -2.31 -7.64
CA ILE A 145 -1.71 -1.71 -7.75
C ILE A 145 -1.70 -0.26 -7.26
N SER A 146 -1.03 0.04 -6.14
CA SER A 146 -0.96 1.41 -5.62
C SER A 146 -0.22 2.37 -6.57
N ILE A 147 0.90 1.93 -7.15
CA ILE A 147 1.65 2.72 -8.15
C ILE A 147 0.80 2.93 -9.40
N LEU A 148 0.14 1.87 -9.88
CA LEU A 148 -0.69 1.94 -11.07
C LEU A 148 -1.91 2.83 -10.87
N GLY A 149 -2.62 2.70 -9.75
CA GLY A 149 -3.82 3.50 -9.46
C GLY A 149 -3.52 4.99 -9.34
N PHE A 150 -2.44 5.37 -8.63
CA PHE A 150 -2.00 6.77 -8.60
C PHE A 150 -1.47 7.25 -9.94
N SER A 151 -0.74 6.42 -10.69
CA SER A 151 -0.29 6.79 -12.03
C SER A 151 -1.46 7.01 -12.99
N ALA A 152 -2.47 6.14 -12.94
CA ALA A 152 -3.68 6.26 -13.75
C ALA A 152 -4.50 7.50 -13.35
N ALA A 153 -4.54 7.84 -12.06
CA ALA A 153 -5.20 9.05 -11.59
C ALA A 153 -4.54 10.33 -12.15
N ILE A 154 -3.20 10.41 -12.10
CA ILE A 154 -2.43 11.53 -12.67
C ILE A 154 -2.61 11.59 -14.18
N ALA A 155 -2.43 10.47 -14.87
CA ALA A 155 -2.50 10.39 -16.33
C ALA A 155 -3.92 10.56 -16.89
N GLY A 156 -4.96 10.25 -16.10
CA GLY A 156 -6.35 10.19 -16.58
C GLY A 156 -6.63 8.98 -17.47
N GLY A 157 -5.77 7.97 -17.46
CA GLY A 157 -5.92 6.76 -18.27
C GLY A 157 -4.95 5.66 -17.85
N ILE A 158 -5.23 4.43 -18.28
CA ILE A 158 -4.45 3.23 -17.93
C ILE A 158 -3.41 2.83 -18.98
N GLY A 159 -3.36 3.55 -20.09
CA GLY A 159 -2.46 3.25 -21.21
C GLY A 159 -1.02 3.64 -20.90
N MET A 160 -0.08 2.82 -21.38
CA MET A 160 1.36 3.04 -21.19
C MET A 160 1.80 4.44 -21.64
N ALA A 161 1.34 4.89 -22.82
CA ALA A 161 1.73 6.20 -23.35
C ALA A 161 1.35 7.36 -22.41
N ALA A 162 0.13 7.34 -21.86
CA ALA A 162 -0.35 8.38 -20.96
C ALA A 162 0.39 8.36 -19.61
N ILE A 163 0.66 7.18 -19.07
CA ILE A 163 1.40 7.01 -17.82
C ILE A 163 2.86 7.44 -17.99
N VAL A 164 3.51 7.04 -19.10
CA VAL A 164 4.91 7.42 -19.36
C VAL A 164 5.04 8.93 -19.52
N SER A 165 4.16 9.59 -20.29
CA SER A 165 4.24 11.03 -20.51
C SER A 165 3.93 11.85 -19.25
N SER A 166 2.92 11.44 -18.47
CA SER A 166 2.41 12.24 -17.35
C SER A 166 3.08 11.95 -16.01
N VAL A 167 3.66 10.76 -15.85
CA VAL A 167 4.19 10.28 -14.55
C VAL A 167 5.67 9.95 -14.61
N VAL A 168 6.12 9.23 -15.65
CA VAL A 168 7.53 8.80 -15.73
C VAL A 168 8.41 9.96 -16.21
N ALA A 169 8.06 10.57 -17.33
CA ALA A 169 8.84 11.65 -17.94
C ALA A 169 8.90 12.92 -17.08
N THR A 170 7.85 13.17 -16.28
CA THR A 170 7.78 14.29 -15.33
C THR A 170 8.56 14.04 -14.04
N GLY A 171 9.09 12.83 -13.83
CA GLY A 171 9.78 12.45 -12.60
C GLY A 171 8.87 12.11 -11.42
N PHE A 172 7.54 12.24 -11.58
CA PHE A 172 6.58 11.92 -10.53
C PHE A 172 6.63 10.45 -10.10
N ILE A 173 7.11 9.54 -10.96
CA ILE A 173 7.33 8.15 -10.59
C ILE A 173 8.27 7.99 -9.39
N ALA A 174 9.30 8.85 -9.25
CA ALA A 174 10.21 8.81 -8.12
C ALA A 174 9.53 9.29 -6.82
N LEU A 175 8.66 10.30 -6.93
CA LEU A 175 7.83 10.76 -5.82
C LEU A 175 6.82 9.68 -5.41
N LEU A 176 6.13 9.05 -6.37
CA LEU A 176 5.20 7.94 -6.10
C LEU A 176 5.92 6.74 -5.46
N PHE A 177 7.15 6.44 -5.88
CA PHE A 177 7.97 5.40 -5.28
C PHE A 177 8.20 5.65 -3.78
N ILE A 178 8.69 6.85 -3.41
CA ILE A 178 8.95 7.19 -2.00
C ILE A 178 7.64 7.27 -1.21
N MET A 179 6.63 7.94 -1.77
CA MET A 179 5.36 8.17 -1.13
C MET A 179 4.59 6.87 -0.86
N ASN A 180 4.49 5.96 -1.84
CA ASN A 180 3.84 4.67 -1.63
C ASN A 180 4.63 3.78 -0.67
N THR A 181 5.96 3.85 -0.73
CA THR A 181 6.80 3.15 0.25
C THR A 181 6.47 3.62 1.67
N MET A 182 6.46 4.93 1.91
CA MET A 182 6.11 5.48 3.21
C MET A 182 4.67 5.14 3.57
N ALA A 183 3.72 5.24 2.63
CA ALA A 183 2.32 4.96 2.91
C ALA A 183 2.07 3.51 3.35
N ILE A 184 2.83 2.56 2.80
CA ILE A 184 2.73 1.13 3.12
C ILE A 184 3.50 0.76 4.38
N GLN A 185 4.75 1.23 4.55
CA GLN A 185 5.63 0.76 5.63
C GLN A 185 5.53 1.56 6.93
N HIS A 186 5.25 2.88 6.82
CA HIS A 186 5.17 3.77 7.98
C HIS A 186 4.11 3.32 8.99
N PRO A 187 2.92 2.85 8.58
CA PRO A 187 1.91 2.42 9.54
C PRO A 187 2.41 1.38 10.53
N PHE A 188 3.07 0.32 10.06
CA PHE A 188 3.64 -0.69 10.95
C PHE A 188 4.80 -0.13 11.77
N ASN A 189 5.70 0.62 11.13
CA ASN A 189 6.89 1.16 11.81
C ASN A 189 6.55 2.17 12.91
N ALA A 190 5.50 2.98 12.72
CA ALA A 190 5.02 3.94 13.71
C ALA A 190 4.20 3.29 14.84
N CYS A 191 3.56 2.15 14.54
CA CYS A 191 2.83 1.34 15.52
C CYS A 191 3.69 0.27 16.20
N LEU A 192 4.98 0.20 15.89
CA LEU A 192 5.87 -0.86 16.33
C LEU A 192 6.12 -0.77 17.84
N GLY A 193 5.86 -1.86 18.55
CA GLY A 193 6.06 -1.99 19.99
C GLY A 193 5.43 -3.28 20.54
N PRO A 194 5.54 -3.53 21.85
CA PRO A 194 4.95 -4.71 22.50
C PRO A 194 3.42 -4.85 22.37
N GLN A 195 2.75 -3.82 21.85
CA GLN A 195 1.30 -3.73 21.67
C GLN A 195 0.95 -3.27 20.25
N GLU A 196 1.54 -3.87 19.22
CA GLU A 196 1.10 -3.59 17.85
C GLU A 196 -0.35 -4.05 17.68
N ASN A 197 -1.28 -3.10 17.68
CA ASN A 197 -2.68 -3.36 17.36
C ASN A 197 -2.90 -3.22 15.85
N ARG A 198 -3.31 -4.30 15.20
CA ARG A 198 -3.54 -4.33 13.75
C ARG A 198 -4.58 -3.31 13.30
N VAL A 199 -5.66 -3.12 14.06
CA VAL A 199 -6.70 -2.14 13.74
C VAL A 199 -6.13 -0.72 13.75
N ARG A 200 -5.32 -0.38 14.75
CA ARG A 200 -4.64 0.93 14.84
C ARG A 200 -3.68 1.12 13.66
N THR A 201 -2.91 0.09 13.32
CA THR A 201 -2.00 0.10 12.16
C THR A 201 -2.76 0.35 10.85
N LEU A 202 -3.90 -0.32 10.62
CA LEU A 202 -4.68 -0.10 9.40
C LEU A 202 -5.40 1.26 9.36
N LYS A 203 -5.81 1.80 10.51
CA LYS A 203 -6.29 3.21 10.60
C LYS A 203 -5.20 4.20 10.17
N LEU A 204 -3.95 3.97 10.60
CA LEU A 204 -2.82 4.78 10.15
C LEU A 204 -2.51 4.58 8.66
N ALA A 205 -2.63 3.35 8.14
CA ALA A 205 -2.45 3.06 6.71
C ALA A 205 -3.49 3.77 5.83
N ALA A 206 -4.74 3.85 6.30
CA ALA A 206 -5.76 4.64 5.62
C ALA A 206 -5.39 6.12 5.61
N SER A 207 -4.94 6.68 6.75
CA SER A 207 -4.46 8.06 6.83
C SER A 207 -3.29 8.35 5.88
N THR A 208 -2.24 7.52 5.88
CA THR A 208 -1.10 7.69 4.98
C THR A 208 -1.48 7.51 3.51
N GLY A 209 -2.43 6.63 3.21
CA GLY A 209 -2.99 6.47 1.87
C GLY A 209 -3.77 7.70 1.41
N PHE A 210 -4.65 8.26 2.24
CA PHE A 210 -5.47 9.41 1.87
C PHE A 210 -4.69 10.72 1.75
N ILE A 211 -3.66 10.94 2.58
CA ILE A 211 -2.76 12.08 2.37
C ILE A 211 -1.96 11.93 1.06
N SER A 212 -1.55 10.70 0.72
CA SER A 212 -0.89 10.40 -0.55
C SER A 212 -1.84 10.66 -1.74
N MET A 213 -3.11 10.27 -1.61
CA MET A 213 -4.16 10.59 -2.58
C MET A 213 -4.34 12.11 -2.75
N ALA A 214 -4.30 12.88 -1.67
CA ALA A 214 -4.40 14.34 -1.75
C ALA A 214 -3.25 14.94 -2.58
N VAL A 215 -2.02 14.49 -2.33
CA VAL A 215 -0.83 14.86 -3.11
C VAL A 215 -0.98 14.46 -4.58
N VAL A 216 -1.49 13.26 -4.86
CA VAL A 216 -1.76 12.79 -6.23
C VAL A 216 -2.76 13.70 -6.96
N GLY A 217 -3.78 14.22 -6.28
CA GLY A 217 -4.69 15.21 -6.85
C GLY A 217 -3.99 16.50 -7.25
N ILE A 218 -3.04 16.97 -6.44
CA ILE A 218 -2.21 18.15 -6.75
C ILE A 218 -1.33 17.88 -7.99
N LEU A 219 -0.67 16.73 -8.03
CA LEU A 219 0.18 16.30 -9.16
C LEU A 219 -0.61 16.10 -10.46
N GLY A 220 -1.85 15.61 -10.35
CA GLY A 220 -2.80 15.48 -11.46
C GLY A 220 -3.36 16.80 -11.97
N GLY A 221 -2.92 17.93 -11.38
CA GLY A 221 -3.32 19.29 -11.73
C GLY A 221 -4.41 19.83 -10.80
N LEU A 222 -4.01 20.48 -9.70
CA LEU A 222 -4.91 21.04 -8.68
C LEU A 222 -6.02 21.94 -9.25
N PHE A 223 -5.73 22.69 -10.32
CA PHE A 223 -6.70 23.60 -10.96
C PHE A 223 -7.56 22.93 -12.03
N THR A 224 -7.42 21.61 -12.21
CA THR A 224 -8.33 20.81 -13.05
C THR A 224 -9.43 20.21 -12.18
N ALA A 225 -10.62 19.98 -12.75
CA ALA A 225 -11.72 19.36 -12.01
C ALA A 225 -11.33 17.99 -11.43
N LYS A 226 -10.60 17.18 -12.20
CA LYS A 226 -10.05 15.89 -11.76
C LYS A 226 -9.13 16.04 -10.55
N GLY A 227 -8.08 16.84 -10.67
CA GLY A 227 -7.07 16.99 -9.62
C GLY A 227 -7.64 17.64 -8.36
N ALA A 228 -8.49 18.66 -8.50
CA ALA A 228 -9.17 19.30 -7.38
C ALA A 228 -10.03 18.33 -6.58
N VAL A 229 -10.87 17.52 -7.25
CA VAL A 229 -11.77 16.56 -6.60
C VAL A 229 -10.96 15.49 -5.85
N ILE A 230 -9.91 14.94 -6.46
CA ILE A 230 -9.02 13.97 -5.80
C ILE A 230 -8.34 14.60 -4.57
N ALA A 231 -7.81 15.82 -4.72
CA ALA A 231 -7.11 16.52 -3.65
C ALA A 231 -8.03 16.80 -2.45
N ILE A 232 -9.23 17.32 -2.70
CA ILE A 232 -10.21 17.67 -1.66
C ILE A 232 -10.72 16.42 -0.94
N ILE A 233 -11.14 15.39 -1.70
CA ILE A 233 -11.64 14.15 -1.11
C ILE A 233 -10.53 13.45 -0.32
N GLY A 234 -9.31 13.40 -0.85
CA GLY A 234 -8.15 12.86 -0.14
C GLY A 234 -7.86 13.60 1.16
N ALA A 235 -7.90 14.94 1.16
CA ALA A 235 -7.68 15.74 2.36
C ALA A 235 -8.77 15.54 3.43
N ILE A 236 -10.05 15.48 3.02
CA ILE A 236 -11.17 15.21 3.95
C ILE A 236 -11.04 13.81 4.55
N ALA A 237 -10.80 12.80 3.73
CA ALA A 237 -10.66 11.42 4.17
C ALA A 237 -9.43 11.22 5.07
N TRP A 238 -8.33 11.92 4.77
CA TRP A 238 -7.15 11.97 5.64
C TRP A 238 -7.50 12.53 7.02
N PHE A 239 -8.21 13.66 7.09
CA PHE A 239 -8.60 14.27 8.36
C PHE A 239 -9.50 13.36 9.21
N ILE A 240 -10.39 12.59 8.57
CA ILE A 240 -11.23 11.59 9.26
C ILE A 240 -10.36 10.44 9.81
N THR A 241 -9.52 9.87 8.96
CA THR A 241 -8.73 8.67 9.31
C THR A 241 -7.61 8.96 10.30
N ILE A 242 -6.98 10.14 10.25
CA ILE A 242 -5.99 10.53 11.27
C ILE A 242 -6.64 10.72 12.64
N LYS A 243 -7.87 11.26 12.71
CA LYS A 243 -8.62 11.33 13.97
C LYS A 243 -8.91 9.95 14.54
N MET A 244 -9.38 9.02 13.70
CA MET A 244 -9.62 7.63 14.12
C MET A 244 -8.35 6.96 14.67
N PHE A 245 -7.19 7.22 14.06
CA PHE A 245 -5.91 6.74 14.55
C PHE A 245 -5.51 7.37 15.89
N LEU A 246 -5.66 8.69 16.03
CA LEU A 246 -5.34 9.40 17.27
C LEU A 246 -6.26 8.98 18.43
N GLU A 247 -7.54 8.74 18.16
CA GLU A 247 -8.50 8.22 19.15
C GLU A 247 -8.11 6.83 19.63
N ALA A 248 -7.85 5.89 18.70
CA ALA A 248 -7.38 4.55 19.05
C ALA A 248 -6.07 4.58 19.86
N SER A 249 -5.14 5.48 19.49
CA SER A 249 -3.87 5.64 20.21
C SER A 249 -4.08 6.19 21.64
N LYS A 250 -5.05 7.08 21.83
CA LYS A 250 -5.38 7.64 23.15
C LYS A 250 -6.06 6.61 24.04
N GLU A 251 -6.99 5.82 23.50
CA GLU A 251 -7.69 4.76 24.23
C GLU A 251 -6.69 3.72 24.76
N GLU A 252 -5.78 3.27 23.91
CA GLU A 252 -4.72 2.34 24.30
C GLU A 252 -3.77 2.96 25.34
N ALA A 253 -3.36 4.22 25.16
CA ALA A 253 -2.50 4.90 26.13
C ALA A 253 -3.21 5.08 27.50
N ALA A 254 -4.50 5.41 27.50
CA ALA A 254 -5.30 5.54 28.72
C ALA A 254 -5.44 4.21 29.46
N SER A 255 -5.56 3.09 28.73
CA SER A 255 -5.63 1.75 29.33
C SER A 255 -4.38 1.44 30.17
N VAL A 256 -3.19 1.77 29.63
CA VAL A 256 -1.89 1.54 30.29
C VAL A 256 -1.67 2.48 31.46
N ALA A 257 -2.07 3.75 31.31
CA ALA A 257 -1.97 4.74 32.38
C ALA A 257 -2.82 4.36 33.61
N TRP A 258 -3.95 3.68 33.39
CA TRP A 258 -4.87 3.27 34.45
C TRP A 258 -4.47 1.96 35.14
N SER A 259 -4.00 0.96 34.39
CA SER A 259 -3.64 -0.35 34.92
C SER A 259 -2.19 -0.43 35.42
N GLY A 260 -1.29 0.46 34.95
CA GLY A 260 0.16 0.35 35.15
C GLY A 260 0.78 -0.90 34.51
N MET A 261 -0.03 -1.71 33.82
CA MET A 261 0.34 -2.94 33.14
C MET A 261 -0.20 -2.90 31.72
N TRP A 262 0.58 -3.38 30.76
CA TRP A 262 0.10 -3.54 29.40
C TRP A 262 -1.18 -4.42 29.40
N PRO A 263 -2.30 -4.01 28.75
CA PRO A 263 -3.44 -4.89 28.53
C PRO A 263 -2.98 -6.24 27.98
N LYS A 264 -3.57 -7.31 28.51
CA LYS A 264 -3.25 -8.66 28.09
C LYS A 264 -3.73 -8.87 26.65
N GLU A 265 -3.02 -9.67 25.87
CA GLU A 265 -3.38 -9.97 24.47
C GLU A 265 -4.81 -10.53 24.31
N GLU A 266 -5.39 -11.09 25.37
CA GLU A 266 -6.76 -11.63 25.42
C GLU A 266 -7.85 -10.54 25.55
N GLU A 267 -7.47 -9.28 25.83
CA GLU A 267 -8.37 -8.15 26.08
C GLU A 267 -8.38 -7.11 24.93
N LEU A 268 -7.63 -7.34 23.85
CA LEU A 268 -7.51 -6.51 22.64
C LEU A 268 -8.27 -7.11 21.45
#